data_AF-A0A941LI21-F1
#
_entry.id   AF-A0A941LI21-F1
#
_cell.length_a   1.000
_cell.length_b   1.000
_cell.length_c   1.000
_cell.angle_alpha   90.00
_cell.angle_beta   90.00
_cell.angle_gamma   90.00
#
_symmetry.space_group_name_H-M   'P 1'
#
loop_
_entity.id
_entity.type
_entity.pdbx_description
1 polymer ?
#
loop_
_entity_poly.entity_id
_entity_poly.type
_entity_poly.pdbx_seq_one_letter_code
_entity_poly.pdbx_strand_id
1 'polypeptide(L)'
;MQPSQFARMLRSLYVNVPVPAFYRDVAALVRERYFPLIVTTNFDTLLEQALAQTGVRSSDYKITTIGTRTFDAILPSEEPLTHIVKLHGDLAQDTAYVSPEQIDDALRTSRQWIKSDLVGDIIMVAHVVDNADPINKWLAHGAQRELWWVSQESPPPQATAWASVLRVIDGDLGRTGVFLSQLALRLLSAPDSTANDPAEDLPSVESLLASPRERPILGDETLEREIFRNQSLLYSLDQATSPRERNPDVQAQIVHQKRVIVKLEDRARARPDTQQRVLQALGSVLNSVANGATIGKGAIEVVEYIRQQQDTLKQEFDKPKPNQIVVSAALGATLAVADRMLTEFGPEVISPDDVRRLAAFIPSAAGKVVL
;
A
#
# COMPACT_ATOMS: atom_id res chain seq x y z
N MET A 1 -20.90 -33.90 -11.02
CA MET A 1 -20.98 -33.29 -9.68
C MET A 1 -21.81 -32.02 -9.80
N GLN A 2 -22.74 -31.75 -8.88
CA GLN A 2 -23.55 -30.52 -8.93
C GLN A 2 -22.67 -29.30 -8.57
N PRO A 3 -22.85 -28.13 -9.22
CA PRO A 3 -22.10 -26.89 -8.94
C PRO A 3 -22.01 -26.55 -7.45
N SER A 4 -23.13 -26.67 -6.72
CA SER A 4 -23.20 -26.35 -5.29
C SER A 4 -22.48 -27.34 -4.37
N GLN A 5 -22.26 -28.58 -4.82
CA GLN A 5 -21.44 -29.55 -4.08
C GLN A 5 -19.96 -29.24 -4.25
N PHE A 6 -19.56 -28.86 -5.47
CA PHE A 6 -18.19 -28.45 -5.75
C PHE A 6 -17.81 -27.16 -5.03
N ALA A 7 -18.67 -26.15 -5.05
CA ALA A 7 -18.47 -24.90 -4.33
C ALA A 7 -18.27 -25.13 -2.83
N ARG A 8 -19.07 -26.00 -2.20
CA ARG A 8 -18.89 -26.36 -0.78
C ARG A 8 -17.56 -27.04 -0.49
N MET A 9 -17.12 -27.93 -1.37
CA MET A 9 -15.81 -28.57 -1.25
C MET A 9 -14.69 -27.51 -1.34
N LEU A 10 -14.74 -26.63 -2.33
CA LEU A 10 -13.77 -25.56 -2.49
C LEU A 10 -13.76 -24.58 -1.33
N ARG A 11 -14.93 -24.22 -0.78
CA ARG A 11 -15.03 -23.32 0.38
C ARG A 11 -14.16 -23.83 1.55
N SER A 12 -14.12 -25.14 1.79
CA SER A 12 -13.27 -25.72 2.84
C SER A 12 -11.76 -25.48 2.61
N LEU A 13 -11.31 -25.39 1.36
CA LEU A 13 -9.92 -25.11 1.00
C LEU A 13 -9.57 -23.62 1.13
N TYR A 14 -10.54 -22.73 0.85
CA TYR A 14 -10.33 -21.28 0.82
C TYR A 14 -10.54 -20.58 2.18
N VAL A 15 -11.23 -21.19 3.15
CA VAL A 15 -11.53 -20.58 4.47
C VAL A 15 -10.27 -20.11 5.21
N ASN A 16 -9.14 -20.78 5.02
CA ASN A 16 -7.89 -20.47 5.72
C ASN A 16 -6.85 -19.76 4.84
N VAL A 17 -7.20 -19.39 3.61
CA VAL A 17 -6.25 -18.69 2.72
C VAL A 17 -6.16 -17.23 3.18
N PRO A 18 -4.98 -16.75 3.63
CA PRO A 18 -4.83 -15.37 4.04
C PRO A 18 -4.98 -14.45 2.83
N VAL A 19 -5.62 -13.29 3.02
CA VAL A 19 -5.79 -12.27 1.97
C VAL A 19 -4.42 -11.79 1.46
N PRO A 20 -4.06 -12.05 0.19
CA PRO A 20 -2.83 -11.55 -0.41
C PRO A 20 -2.73 -10.01 -0.35
N ALA A 21 -1.51 -9.48 -0.19
CA ALA A 21 -1.29 -8.04 -0.06
C ALA A 21 -1.86 -7.22 -1.24
N PHE A 22 -1.77 -7.75 -2.47
CA PHE A 22 -2.25 -7.06 -3.66
C PHE A 22 -3.77 -6.86 -3.69
N TYR A 23 -4.55 -7.70 -3.00
CA TYR A 23 -5.99 -7.46 -2.87
C TYR A 23 -6.29 -6.25 -1.98
N ARG A 24 -5.44 -5.98 -0.97
CA ARG A 24 -5.56 -4.76 -0.16
C ARG A 24 -5.25 -3.51 -0.98
N ASP A 25 -4.29 -3.61 -1.89
CA ASP A 25 -3.96 -2.52 -2.83
C ASP A 25 -5.14 -2.24 -3.78
N VAL A 26 -5.76 -3.29 -4.34
CA VAL A 26 -6.99 -3.15 -5.16
C VAL A 26 -8.13 -2.57 -4.33
N ALA A 27 -8.33 -3.04 -3.11
CA ALA A 27 -9.38 -2.55 -2.23
C ALA A 27 -9.19 -1.07 -1.85
N ALA A 28 -7.96 -0.61 -1.70
CA ALA A 28 -7.65 0.81 -1.53
C ALA A 28 -8.00 1.63 -2.78
N LEU A 29 -7.68 1.12 -3.97
CA LEU A 29 -8.03 1.76 -5.24
C LEU A 29 -9.55 1.80 -5.50
N VAL A 30 -10.27 0.77 -5.09
CA VAL A 30 -11.76 0.74 -5.11
C VAL A 30 -12.34 1.81 -4.20
N ARG A 31 -11.80 1.95 -2.98
CA ARG A 31 -12.26 2.98 -2.04
C ARG A 31 -12.13 4.39 -2.61
N GLU A 32 -11.02 4.66 -3.32
CA GLU A 32 -10.78 5.93 -4.00
C GLU A 32 -11.40 6.00 -5.42
N ARG A 33 -12.28 5.06 -5.78
CA ARG A 33 -13.09 5.06 -7.02
C ARG A 33 -12.30 5.01 -8.33
N TYR A 34 -11.11 4.42 -8.33
CA TYR A 34 -10.32 4.26 -9.56
C TYR A 34 -10.88 3.20 -10.51
N PHE A 35 -11.62 2.22 -9.99
CA PHE A 35 -12.17 1.11 -10.78
C PHE A 35 -13.69 1.04 -10.64
N PRO A 36 -14.47 1.56 -11.61
CA PRO A 36 -15.92 1.42 -11.57
C PRO A 36 -16.39 -0.01 -11.86
N LEU A 37 -15.57 -0.81 -12.56
CA LEU A 37 -15.85 -2.20 -12.91
C LEU A 37 -14.62 -3.07 -12.69
N ILE A 38 -14.80 -4.20 -12.00
CA ILE A 38 -13.81 -5.27 -11.86
C ILE A 38 -14.45 -6.55 -12.36
N VAL A 39 -13.83 -7.21 -13.34
CA VAL A 39 -14.25 -8.51 -13.84
C VAL A 39 -13.21 -9.55 -13.44
N THR A 40 -13.64 -10.66 -12.83
CA THR A 40 -12.74 -11.70 -12.35
C THR A 40 -13.25 -13.11 -12.64
N THR A 41 -12.31 -14.01 -12.91
CA THR A 41 -12.55 -15.46 -12.97
C THR A 41 -12.39 -16.12 -11.60
N ASN A 42 -11.89 -15.39 -10.59
CA ASN A 42 -11.79 -15.93 -9.24
C ASN A 42 -13.19 -16.06 -8.63
N PHE A 43 -13.49 -17.26 -8.12
CA PHE A 43 -14.73 -17.54 -7.39
C PHE A 43 -14.58 -17.40 -5.87
N ASP A 44 -13.36 -17.21 -5.36
CA ASP A 44 -13.07 -17.04 -3.93
C ASP A 44 -13.62 -15.72 -3.35
N THR A 45 -13.44 -15.50 -2.03
CA THR A 45 -13.95 -14.31 -1.32
C THR A 45 -12.84 -13.34 -0.88
N LEU A 46 -11.62 -13.47 -1.42
CA LEU A 46 -10.45 -12.75 -0.91
C LEU A 46 -10.50 -11.24 -1.22
N LEU A 47 -11.07 -10.85 -2.38
CA LEU A 47 -11.26 -9.44 -2.70
C LEU A 47 -12.29 -8.79 -1.76
N GLU A 48 -13.39 -9.48 -1.47
CA GLU A 48 -14.43 -9.02 -0.55
C GLU A 48 -13.91 -8.85 0.87
N GLN A 49 -13.12 -9.82 1.32
CA GLN A 49 -12.44 -9.73 2.61
C GLN A 49 -11.49 -8.53 2.64
N ALA A 50 -10.73 -8.28 1.56
CA ALA A 50 -9.85 -7.12 1.47
C ALA A 50 -10.64 -5.79 1.50
N LEU A 51 -11.76 -5.71 0.78
CA LEU A 51 -12.67 -4.55 0.79
C LEU A 51 -13.22 -4.27 2.19
N ALA A 52 -13.68 -5.30 2.89
CA ALA A 52 -14.13 -5.17 4.27
C ALA A 52 -12.99 -4.70 5.20
N GLN A 53 -11.79 -5.23 5.04
CA GLN A 53 -10.61 -4.86 5.83
C GLN A 53 -10.14 -3.42 5.57
N THR A 54 -10.38 -2.84 4.39
CA THR A 54 -10.02 -1.45 4.08
C THR A 54 -11.14 -0.44 4.40
N GLY A 55 -12.25 -0.91 4.97
CA GLY A 55 -13.38 -0.10 5.39
C GLY A 55 -14.37 0.25 4.27
N VAL A 56 -14.28 -0.42 3.12
CA VAL A 56 -15.28 -0.28 2.04
C VAL A 56 -16.55 -0.99 2.48
N ARG A 57 -17.68 -0.27 2.48
CA ARG A 57 -18.96 -0.83 2.93
C ARG A 57 -19.55 -1.70 1.82
N SER A 58 -20.40 -2.65 2.20
CA SER A 58 -21.15 -3.47 1.23
C SER A 58 -22.13 -2.67 0.37
N SER A 59 -22.45 -1.43 0.76
CA SER A 59 -23.21 -0.48 -0.07
C SER A 59 -22.37 0.15 -1.19
N ASP A 60 -21.05 0.17 -1.02
CA ASP A 60 -20.14 0.89 -1.90
C ASP A 60 -19.71 0.04 -3.09
N TYR A 61 -19.99 -1.26 -3.06
CA TYR A 61 -19.76 -2.16 -4.19
C TYR A 61 -20.91 -3.15 -4.39
N LYS A 62 -21.05 -3.63 -5.61
CA LYS A 62 -22.03 -4.66 -5.99
C LYS A 62 -21.30 -5.87 -6.54
N ILE A 63 -21.65 -7.07 -6.09
CA ILE A 63 -21.16 -8.32 -6.68
C ILE A 63 -22.25 -8.91 -7.56
N THR A 64 -21.91 -9.24 -8.80
CA THR A 64 -22.77 -10.02 -9.69
C THR A 64 -22.06 -11.27 -10.16
N THR A 65 -22.70 -12.41 -9.92
CA THR A 65 -22.30 -13.70 -10.45
C THR A 65 -23.05 -13.96 -11.75
N ILE A 66 -22.38 -14.49 -12.78
CA ILE A 66 -23.06 -14.84 -14.03
C ILE A 66 -24.06 -15.99 -13.83
N GLY A 67 -25.05 -16.12 -14.70
CA GLY A 67 -26.05 -17.21 -14.65
C GLY A 67 -27.10 -17.10 -13.54
N THR A 68 -26.83 -16.40 -12.44
CA THR A 68 -27.83 -16.05 -11.42
C THR A 68 -28.69 -14.89 -11.91
N ARG A 69 -29.91 -15.18 -12.36
CA ARG A 69 -30.94 -14.17 -12.65
C ARG A 69 -31.54 -13.63 -11.36
N THR A 70 -30.77 -12.85 -10.61
CA THR A 70 -31.34 -11.94 -9.62
C THR A 70 -31.33 -10.54 -10.23
N PHE A 71 -32.30 -10.28 -11.09
CA PHE A 71 -32.82 -8.91 -11.24
C PHE A 71 -33.57 -8.59 -9.94
N ASP A 72 -32.85 -8.50 -8.83
CA ASP A 72 -33.41 -7.85 -7.65
C ASP A 72 -33.46 -6.36 -7.98
N ALA A 73 -34.59 -5.97 -8.55
CA ALA A 73 -35.01 -4.62 -8.84
C ALA A 73 -35.35 -3.86 -7.55
N ILE A 74 -34.48 -3.96 -6.55
CA ILE A 74 -34.39 -2.99 -5.48
C ILE A 74 -33.27 -2.07 -5.93
N LEU A 75 -33.64 -1.04 -6.70
CA LEU A 75 -32.73 0.06 -7.01
C LEU A 75 -32.22 0.60 -5.67
N PRO A 76 -30.94 0.44 -5.32
CA PRO A 76 -30.39 1.28 -4.28
C PRO A 76 -30.54 2.73 -4.75
N SER A 77 -30.90 3.62 -3.83
CA SER A 77 -31.08 5.06 -4.10
C SER A 77 -29.81 5.73 -4.65
N GLU A 78 -28.68 5.03 -4.62
CA GLU A 78 -27.37 5.45 -5.12
C GLU A 78 -26.74 4.26 -5.86
N GLU A 79 -26.19 4.51 -7.05
CA GLU A 79 -25.44 3.48 -7.78
C GLU A 79 -24.18 3.09 -6.98
N PRO A 80 -23.86 1.78 -6.88
CA PRO A 80 -22.65 1.33 -6.17
C PRO A 80 -21.41 1.94 -6.84
N LEU A 81 -20.39 2.26 -6.03
CA LEU A 81 -19.17 2.91 -6.53
C LEU A 81 -18.36 1.98 -7.45
N THR A 82 -18.37 0.68 -7.15
CA THR A 82 -17.69 -0.34 -7.94
C THR A 82 -18.57 -1.57 -8.17
N HIS A 83 -18.64 -2.03 -9.40
CA HIS A 83 -19.28 -3.30 -9.76
C HIS A 83 -18.23 -4.40 -9.92
N ILE A 84 -18.37 -5.50 -9.19
CA ILE A 84 -17.52 -6.69 -9.26
C ILE A 84 -18.32 -7.80 -9.96
N VAL A 85 -17.84 -8.26 -11.11
CA VAL A 85 -18.48 -9.33 -11.88
C VAL A 85 -17.62 -10.59 -11.79
N LYS A 86 -18.20 -11.67 -11.25
CA LYS A 86 -17.53 -12.97 -11.12
C LYS A 86 -18.02 -13.95 -12.19
N LEU A 87 -17.09 -14.43 -13.00
CA LEU A 87 -17.40 -15.23 -14.19
C LEU A 87 -17.39 -16.75 -13.94
N HIS A 88 -16.59 -17.27 -13.00
CA HIS A 88 -16.61 -18.71 -12.66
C HIS A 88 -17.50 -19.05 -11.47
N GLY A 89 -18.30 -18.10 -10.98
CA GLY A 89 -19.16 -18.29 -9.81
C GLY A 89 -18.72 -17.47 -8.60
N ASP A 90 -19.36 -17.72 -7.47
CA ASP A 90 -19.08 -17.07 -6.20
C ASP A 90 -19.25 -18.07 -5.05
N LEU A 91 -18.18 -18.32 -4.31
CA LEU A 91 -18.24 -19.21 -3.14
C LEU A 91 -19.15 -18.69 -2.06
N ALA A 92 -19.37 -17.37 -1.93
CA ALA A 92 -20.33 -16.84 -0.96
C ALA A 92 -21.77 -17.22 -1.31
N GLN A 93 -22.06 -17.43 -2.60
CA GLN A 93 -23.37 -17.84 -3.13
C GLN A 93 -23.45 -19.34 -3.46
N ASP A 94 -22.48 -20.14 -3.00
CA ASP A 94 -22.40 -21.59 -3.25
C ASP A 94 -22.51 -21.94 -4.76
N THR A 95 -21.98 -21.07 -5.62
CA THR A 95 -22.05 -21.20 -7.08
C THR A 95 -20.65 -21.33 -7.67
N ALA A 96 -20.40 -22.34 -8.49
CA ALA A 96 -19.13 -22.53 -9.19
C ALA A 96 -19.39 -23.18 -10.57
N TYR A 97 -19.00 -22.48 -11.64
CA TYR A 97 -19.06 -22.97 -13.01
C TYR A 97 -17.69 -23.52 -13.39
N VAL A 98 -17.62 -24.83 -13.64
CA VAL A 98 -16.35 -25.53 -13.81
C VAL A 98 -16.16 -25.99 -15.25
N SER A 99 -17.24 -26.48 -15.88
CA SER A 99 -17.15 -26.96 -17.24
C SER A 99 -17.37 -25.83 -18.26
N PRO A 100 -16.75 -25.90 -19.44
CA PRO A 100 -16.99 -24.95 -20.52
C PRO A 100 -18.48 -24.79 -20.86
N GLU A 101 -19.26 -25.88 -20.83
CA GLU A 101 -20.71 -25.82 -21.12
C GLU A 101 -21.46 -25.01 -20.07
N GLN A 102 -21.14 -25.20 -18.78
CA GLN A 102 -21.74 -24.44 -17.69
C GLN A 102 -21.43 -22.95 -17.79
N ILE A 103 -20.18 -22.63 -18.12
CA ILE A 103 -19.72 -21.25 -18.30
C ILE A 103 -20.43 -20.62 -19.51
N ASP A 104 -20.50 -21.32 -20.66
CA ASP A 104 -21.17 -20.80 -21.86
C ASP A 104 -22.67 -20.56 -21.63
N ASP A 105 -23.37 -21.49 -20.97
CA ASP A 105 -24.79 -21.35 -20.62
C ASP A 105 -25.03 -20.14 -19.68
N ALA A 106 -24.16 -19.96 -18.68
CA ALA A 106 -24.23 -18.83 -17.76
C ALA A 106 -23.95 -17.49 -18.47
N LEU A 107 -22.93 -17.45 -19.34
CA LEU A 107 -22.57 -16.27 -20.14
C LEU A 107 -23.66 -15.89 -21.13
N ARG A 108 -24.31 -16.85 -21.79
CA ARG A 108 -25.43 -16.58 -22.73
C ARG A 108 -26.54 -15.78 -22.06
N THR A 109 -26.84 -16.09 -20.80
CA THR A 109 -27.90 -15.44 -20.03
C THR A 109 -27.52 -14.02 -19.61
N SER A 110 -26.23 -13.75 -19.39
CA SER A 110 -25.72 -12.45 -18.94
C SER A 110 -25.10 -11.58 -20.04
N ARG A 111 -25.09 -12.08 -21.29
CA ARG A 111 -24.33 -11.49 -22.40
C ARG A 111 -24.69 -10.04 -22.70
N GLN A 112 -25.97 -9.66 -22.63
CA GLN A 112 -26.42 -8.35 -23.08
C GLN A 112 -25.95 -7.21 -22.16
N TRP A 113 -26.04 -7.39 -20.85
CA TRP A 113 -25.73 -6.34 -19.89
C TRP A 113 -24.23 -6.26 -19.58
N ILE A 114 -23.52 -7.39 -19.45
CA ILE A 114 -22.08 -7.30 -19.16
C ILE A 114 -21.33 -6.70 -20.36
N LYS A 115 -21.79 -6.95 -21.60
CA LYS A 115 -21.18 -6.34 -22.79
C LYS A 115 -21.37 -4.82 -22.85
N SER A 116 -22.44 -4.26 -22.29
CA SER A 116 -22.58 -2.81 -22.21
C SER A 116 -21.64 -2.21 -21.15
N ASP A 117 -21.30 -2.97 -20.11
CA ASP A 117 -20.44 -2.48 -19.03
C ASP A 117 -18.94 -2.57 -19.39
N LEU A 118 -18.59 -3.42 -20.37
CA LEU A 118 -17.22 -3.57 -20.90
C LEU A 118 -16.83 -2.53 -21.97
N VAL A 119 -17.57 -1.42 -22.08
CA VAL A 119 -17.29 -0.33 -23.02
C VAL A 119 -16.21 0.59 -22.42
N GLY A 120 -14.94 0.18 -22.51
CA GLY A 120 -13.82 0.97 -22.00
C GLY A 120 -12.46 0.31 -22.16
N ASP A 121 -11.42 1.02 -21.72
CA ASP A 121 -10.06 0.50 -21.64
C ASP A 121 -9.96 -0.55 -20.53
N ILE A 122 -9.12 -1.56 -20.76
CA ILE A 122 -9.02 -2.71 -19.87
C ILE A 122 -7.59 -2.87 -19.38
N ILE A 123 -7.45 -3.05 -18.07
CA ILE A 123 -6.22 -3.56 -17.46
C ILE A 123 -6.45 -5.02 -17.10
N MET A 124 -5.72 -5.90 -17.77
CA MET A 124 -5.81 -7.35 -17.59
C MET A 124 -4.61 -7.84 -16.80
N VAL A 125 -4.84 -8.28 -15.56
CA VAL A 125 -3.77 -8.65 -14.62
C VAL A 125 -3.78 -10.15 -14.34
N ALA A 126 -2.67 -10.82 -14.61
CA ALA A 126 -2.46 -12.26 -14.40
C ALA A 126 -3.53 -13.17 -15.00
N HIS A 127 -4.12 -12.76 -16.12
CA HIS A 127 -5.05 -13.59 -16.86
C HIS A 127 -4.31 -14.67 -17.65
N VAL A 128 -4.80 -15.90 -17.57
CA VAL A 128 -4.28 -17.03 -18.34
C VAL A 128 -5.30 -17.37 -19.43
N VAL A 129 -4.86 -17.31 -20.69
CA VAL A 129 -5.74 -17.64 -21.83
C VAL A 129 -5.69 -19.14 -22.09
N ASP A 130 -6.76 -19.83 -21.69
CA ASP A 130 -7.05 -21.20 -22.11
C ASP A 130 -8.02 -21.20 -23.31
N ASN A 131 -7.62 -21.87 -24.40
CA ASN A 131 -8.45 -22.03 -25.61
C ASN A 131 -9.80 -22.69 -25.33
N ALA A 132 -9.87 -23.54 -24.31
CA ALA A 132 -11.08 -24.24 -23.93
C ALA A 132 -12.05 -23.37 -23.12
N ASP A 133 -11.58 -22.29 -22.49
CA ASP A 133 -12.42 -21.43 -21.65
C ASP A 133 -13.30 -20.48 -22.50
N PRO A 134 -14.64 -20.62 -22.47
CA PRO A 134 -15.55 -19.74 -23.20
C PRO A 134 -15.42 -18.26 -22.84
N ILE A 135 -14.93 -17.94 -21.63
CA ILE A 135 -14.70 -16.56 -21.19
C ILE A 135 -13.74 -15.83 -22.13
N ASN A 136 -12.72 -16.51 -22.66
CA ASN A 136 -11.76 -15.87 -23.56
C ASN A 136 -12.41 -15.39 -24.86
N LYS A 137 -13.29 -16.22 -25.43
CA LYS A 137 -14.09 -15.83 -26.60
C LYS A 137 -15.08 -14.72 -26.27
N TRP A 138 -15.57 -14.69 -25.05
CA TRP A 138 -16.52 -13.69 -24.59
C TRP A 138 -15.85 -12.34 -24.30
N LEU A 139 -14.65 -12.35 -23.70
CA LEU A 139 -13.81 -11.18 -23.45
C LEU A 139 -13.28 -10.57 -24.75
N ALA A 140 -13.00 -11.39 -25.77
CA ALA A 140 -12.66 -10.93 -27.12
C ALA A 140 -13.75 -9.99 -27.67
N HIS A 141 -13.48 -8.69 -27.64
CA HIS A 141 -14.33 -7.65 -28.25
C HIS A 141 -13.57 -6.99 -29.41
N GLY A 142 -14.31 -6.27 -30.24
CA GLY A 142 -13.76 -5.57 -31.40
C GLY A 142 -12.69 -4.55 -31.03
N ALA A 143 -11.83 -4.24 -31.99
CA ALA A 143 -10.60 -3.45 -31.89
C ALA A 143 -10.81 -1.95 -31.63
N GLN A 144 -11.64 -1.55 -30.64
CA GLN A 144 -11.89 -0.13 -30.33
C GLN A 144 -11.35 0.32 -28.96
N ARG A 145 -10.68 -0.56 -28.21
CA ARG A 145 -10.19 -0.28 -26.84
C ARG A 145 -8.67 -0.42 -26.72
N GLU A 146 -8.09 0.27 -25.75
CA GLU A 146 -6.75 -0.02 -25.26
C GLU A 146 -6.82 -1.20 -24.26
N LEU A 147 -5.90 -2.15 -24.41
CA LEU A 147 -5.70 -3.26 -23.49
C LEU A 147 -4.30 -3.15 -22.89
N TRP A 148 -4.25 -3.04 -21.57
CA TRP A 148 -3.03 -3.16 -20.78
C TRP A 148 -2.90 -4.59 -20.28
N TRP A 149 -2.00 -5.35 -20.87
CA TRP A 149 -1.67 -6.71 -20.46
C TRP A 149 -0.58 -6.69 -19.39
N VAL A 150 -0.90 -7.21 -18.21
CA VAL A 150 0.01 -7.25 -17.06
C VAL A 150 0.16 -8.70 -16.60
N SER A 151 1.29 -9.31 -16.93
CA SER A 151 1.60 -10.70 -16.53
C SER A 151 3.10 -10.91 -16.59
N GLN A 152 3.64 -11.89 -15.87
CA GLN A 152 5.07 -12.24 -16.01
C GLN A 152 5.41 -12.72 -17.43
N GLU A 153 4.42 -13.27 -18.13
CA GLU A 153 4.54 -13.79 -19.48
C GLU A 153 3.92 -12.84 -20.50
N SER A 154 4.52 -12.79 -21.70
CA SER A 154 3.99 -12.01 -22.81
C SER A 154 2.58 -12.48 -23.21
N PRO A 155 1.72 -11.58 -23.72
CA PRO A 155 0.36 -11.93 -24.11
C PRO A 155 0.34 -13.00 -25.20
N PRO A 156 -0.58 -13.98 -25.12
CA PRO A 156 -0.73 -14.96 -26.18
C PRO A 156 -1.27 -14.31 -27.46
N PRO A 157 -1.04 -14.91 -28.65
CA PRO A 157 -1.46 -14.34 -29.94
C PRO A 157 -2.97 -14.06 -30.07
N GLN A 158 -3.79 -14.64 -29.21
CA GLN A 158 -5.23 -14.39 -29.21
C GLN A 158 -5.58 -13.09 -28.52
N ALA A 159 -4.89 -12.76 -27.42
CA ALA A 159 -5.11 -11.54 -26.67
C ALA A 159 -4.71 -10.29 -27.48
N THR A 160 -3.72 -10.41 -28.36
CA THR A 160 -3.31 -9.32 -29.26
C THR A 160 -4.41 -8.91 -30.23
N ALA A 161 -5.36 -9.81 -30.53
CA ALA A 161 -6.51 -9.52 -31.39
C ALA A 161 -7.70 -8.89 -30.64
N TRP A 162 -7.64 -8.74 -29.31
CA TRP A 162 -8.76 -8.26 -28.48
C TRP A 162 -8.86 -6.73 -28.37
N ALA A 163 -7.92 -5.99 -28.94
CA ALA A 163 -7.77 -4.55 -28.78
C ALA A 163 -7.10 -3.93 -30.01
N SER A 164 -7.36 -2.64 -30.27
CA SER A 164 -6.62 -1.87 -31.29
C SER A 164 -5.24 -1.49 -30.82
N VAL A 165 -5.10 -1.21 -29.52
CA VAL A 165 -3.85 -0.83 -28.89
C VAL A 165 -3.59 -1.81 -27.76
N LEU A 166 -2.46 -2.51 -27.83
CA LEU A 166 -1.99 -3.40 -26.78
C LEU A 166 -0.76 -2.78 -26.12
N ARG A 167 -0.85 -2.57 -24.81
CA ARG A 167 0.27 -2.24 -23.93
C ARG A 167 0.64 -3.46 -23.14
N VAL A 168 1.93 -3.71 -22.96
CA VAL A 168 2.42 -4.89 -22.24
C VAL A 168 3.31 -4.43 -21.09
N ILE A 169 3.04 -4.95 -19.90
CA ILE A 169 3.88 -4.86 -18.72
C ILE A 169 4.22 -6.29 -18.32
N ASP A 170 5.40 -6.76 -18.71
CA ASP A 170 5.87 -8.12 -18.46
C ASP A 170 7.10 -8.23 -17.57
N GLY A 171 7.58 -9.46 -17.35
CA GLY A 171 8.67 -9.76 -16.45
C GLY A 171 8.34 -9.46 -14.97
N ASP A 172 9.32 -8.93 -14.25
CA ASP A 172 9.17 -8.69 -12.80
C ASP A 172 8.15 -7.59 -12.47
N LEU A 173 7.99 -6.60 -13.35
CA LEU A 173 6.94 -5.58 -13.21
C LEU A 173 5.54 -6.14 -13.51
N GLY A 174 5.45 -7.19 -14.32
CA GLY A 174 4.20 -7.90 -14.64
C GLY A 174 3.70 -8.83 -13.53
N ARG A 175 4.49 -9.05 -12.46
CA ARG A 175 4.02 -9.79 -11.27
C ARG A 175 2.86 -9.02 -10.63
N THR A 176 1.71 -9.69 -10.45
CA THR A 176 0.47 -9.11 -9.91
C THR A 176 0.69 -8.23 -8.68
N GLY A 177 1.44 -8.75 -7.69
CA GLY A 177 1.72 -8.00 -6.48
C GLY A 177 2.57 -6.76 -6.72
N VAL A 178 3.61 -6.86 -7.54
CA VAL A 178 4.48 -5.71 -7.86
C VAL A 178 3.70 -4.64 -8.62
N PHE A 179 2.97 -5.03 -9.66
CA PHE A 179 2.18 -4.09 -10.47
C PHE A 179 1.14 -3.37 -9.62
N LEU A 180 0.29 -4.10 -8.90
CA LEU A 180 -0.84 -3.50 -8.16
C LEU A 180 -0.35 -2.63 -7.00
N SER A 181 0.72 -3.02 -6.29
CA SER A 181 1.31 -2.17 -5.26
C SER A 181 1.90 -0.89 -5.86
N GLN A 182 2.58 -0.96 -7.01
CA GLN A 182 3.12 0.23 -7.69
C GLN A 182 2.02 1.13 -8.24
N LEU A 183 0.95 0.54 -8.79
CA LEU A 183 -0.21 1.26 -9.29
C LEU A 183 -0.92 1.98 -8.15
N ALA A 184 -1.21 1.28 -7.05
CA ALA A 184 -1.79 1.86 -5.85
C ALA A 184 -0.93 2.98 -5.29
N LEU A 185 0.38 2.75 -5.14
CA LEU A 185 1.30 3.78 -4.67
C LEU A 185 1.25 5.04 -5.57
N ARG A 186 1.28 4.87 -6.90
CA ARG A 186 1.30 6.00 -7.83
C ARG A 186 -0.01 6.76 -7.86
N LEU A 187 -1.14 6.06 -7.94
CA LEU A 187 -2.47 6.68 -8.00
C LEU A 187 -2.84 7.35 -6.67
N LEU A 188 -2.63 6.66 -5.54
CA LEU A 188 -2.95 7.19 -4.21
C LEU A 188 -1.97 8.28 -3.74
N SER A 189 -0.77 8.34 -4.33
CA SER A 189 0.18 9.43 -4.07
C SER A 189 0.09 10.56 -5.09
N ALA A 190 -0.70 10.41 -6.14
CA ALA A 190 -0.93 11.49 -7.07
C ALA A 190 -1.72 12.58 -6.32
N PRO A 191 -1.30 13.85 -6.36
CA PRO A 191 -2.11 14.92 -5.81
C PRO A 191 -3.49 14.87 -6.47
N ASP A 192 -4.55 14.93 -5.67
CA ASP A 192 -5.95 14.91 -6.12
C ASP A 192 -6.13 15.84 -7.32
N SER A 193 -6.04 15.30 -8.53
CA SER A 193 -6.26 16.04 -9.77
C SER A 193 -7.74 16.03 -10.15
N THR A 194 -8.59 15.55 -9.24
CA THR A 194 -10.04 15.36 -9.38
C THR A 194 -10.85 16.41 -8.64
N ALA A 195 -10.22 17.46 -8.09
CA ALA A 195 -10.94 18.68 -7.76
C ALA A 195 -11.39 19.33 -9.09
N ASN A 196 -12.63 19.04 -9.47
CA ASN A 196 -13.36 19.64 -10.58
C ASN A 196 -13.26 21.18 -10.54
N ASP A 197 -12.35 21.76 -11.32
CA ASP A 197 -12.50 23.13 -11.83
C ASP A 197 -13.03 23.02 -13.27
N PRO A 198 -14.26 23.47 -13.56
CA PRO A 198 -14.79 23.44 -14.90
C PRO A 198 -14.13 24.55 -15.73
N ALA A 199 -13.29 24.14 -16.68
CA ALA A 199 -12.89 24.91 -17.85
C ALA A 199 -12.27 26.30 -17.61
N GLU A 200 -10.98 26.37 -17.29
CA GLU A 200 -10.12 27.48 -17.74
C GLU A 200 -8.78 26.92 -18.26
N ASP A 201 -8.49 27.27 -19.51
CA ASP A 201 -7.25 27.15 -20.29
C ASP A 201 -6.13 26.19 -19.82
N LEU A 202 -5.91 25.14 -20.61
CA LEU A 202 -4.76 24.24 -20.52
C LEU A 202 -3.43 25.03 -20.55
N PRO A 203 -2.55 24.91 -19.54
CA PRO A 203 -1.25 25.54 -19.57
C PRO A 203 -0.34 24.84 -20.58
N SER A 204 0.47 25.64 -21.29
CA SER A 204 1.44 25.18 -22.27
C SER A 204 2.48 24.22 -21.66
N VAL A 205 2.97 23.29 -22.49
CA VAL A 205 3.94 22.23 -22.13
C VAL A 205 5.23 22.77 -21.49
N GLU A 206 5.57 24.05 -21.70
CA GLU A 206 6.69 24.74 -21.05
C GLU A 206 6.47 24.96 -19.53
N SER A 207 5.22 25.00 -19.06
CA SER A 207 4.88 25.12 -17.63
C SER A 207 5.16 23.84 -16.82
N LEU A 208 5.27 22.67 -17.46
CA LEU A 208 5.49 21.38 -16.77
C LEU A 208 6.97 21.13 -16.44
N LEU A 209 7.88 21.96 -16.96
CA LEU A 209 9.33 21.83 -16.76
C LEU A 209 9.91 22.85 -15.76
N ALA A 210 9.08 23.74 -15.19
CA ALA A 210 9.52 24.74 -14.23
C ALA A 210 9.37 24.25 -12.78
N SER A 211 10.49 23.82 -12.19
CA SER A 211 10.82 23.65 -10.75
C SER A 211 9.85 22.87 -9.84
N PRO A 212 10.37 22.09 -8.87
CA PRO A 212 9.53 21.31 -7.95
C PRO A 212 8.67 22.25 -7.09
N ARG A 213 7.38 22.38 -7.44
CA ARG A 213 6.42 23.13 -6.63
C ARG A 213 6.34 22.51 -5.24
N GLU A 214 6.67 23.30 -4.23
CA GLU A 214 6.56 22.93 -2.83
C GLU A 214 5.11 22.53 -2.54
N ARG A 215 4.93 21.28 -2.11
CA ARG A 215 3.62 20.72 -1.77
C ARG A 215 3.00 21.50 -0.60
N PRO A 216 1.66 21.60 -0.51
CA PRO A 216 1.01 22.16 0.67
C PRO A 216 1.44 21.40 1.93
N ILE A 217 1.63 22.15 3.02
CA ILE A 217 2.07 21.64 4.31
C ILE A 217 0.97 20.74 4.88
N LEU A 218 1.07 19.45 4.62
CA LEU A 218 0.30 18.35 5.21
C LEU A 218 0.27 18.46 6.75
N GLY A 219 -0.87 18.29 7.42
CA GLY A 219 -0.98 18.38 8.90
C GLY A 219 -0.15 17.31 9.65
N ASP A 220 0.11 17.48 10.95
CA ASP A 220 0.94 16.54 11.76
C ASP A 220 0.47 15.09 11.68
N GLU A 221 -0.84 14.86 11.84
CA GLU A 221 -1.41 13.52 11.77
C GLU A 221 -1.17 12.83 10.42
N THR A 222 -1.05 13.62 9.34
CA THR A 222 -0.85 13.06 8.00
C THR A 222 0.59 12.60 7.78
N LEU A 223 1.59 13.36 8.26
CA LEU A 223 2.99 12.94 8.17
C LEU A 223 3.27 11.71 9.05
N GLU A 224 2.76 11.68 10.28
CA GLU A 224 2.95 10.52 11.17
C GLU A 224 2.33 9.25 10.57
N ARG A 225 1.11 9.35 10.02
CA ARG A 225 0.46 8.23 9.29
C ARG A 225 1.26 7.80 8.07
N GLU A 226 1.81 8.75 7.29
CA GLU A 226 2.66 8.44 6.14
C GLU A 226 3.94 7.71 6.56
N ILE A 227 4.64 8.17 7.59
CA ILE A 227 5.84 7.49 8.12
C ILE A 227 5.47 6.07 8.53
N PHE A 228 4.41 5.88 9.31
CA PHE A 228 3.98 4.57 9.78
C PHE A 228 3.61 3.61 8.63
N ARG A 229 2.91 4.10 7.60
CA ARG A 229 2.58 3.32 6.39
C ARG A 229 3.84 2.86 5.66
N ASN A 230 4.80 3.77 5.46
CA ASN A 230 6.05 3.43 4.77
C ASN A 230 6.92 2.47 5.60
N GLN A 231 6.91 2.58 6.93
CA GLN A 231 7.57 1.61 7.80
C GLN A 231 6.93 0.22 7.72
N SER A 232 5.60 0.14 7.70
CA SER A 232 4.87 -1.13 7.56
C SER A 232 5.18 -1.81 6.21
N LEU A 233 5.28 -1.01 5.15
CA LEU A 233 5.71 -1.47 3.83
C LEU A 233 7.16 -1.96 3.85
N LEU A 234 8.07 -1.19 4.44
CA LEU A 234 9.48 -1.57 4.57
C LEU A 234 9.64 -2.88 5.33
N TYR A 235 8.93 -3.04 6.46
CA TYR A 235 8.93 -4.29 7.23
C TYR A 235 8.45 -5.47 6.38
N SER A 236 7.37 -5.29 5.61
CA SER A 236 6.86 -6.33 4.71
C SER A 236 7.88 -6.72 3.63
N LEU A 237 8.60 -5.75 3.06
CA LEU A 237 9.68 -5.99 2.09
C LEU A 237 10.88 -6.71 2.72
N ASP A 238 11.27 -6.31 3.94
CA ASP A 238 12.35 -6.97 4.67
C ASP A 238 11.98 -8.43 5.01
N GLN A 239 10.74 -8.70 5.42
CA GLN A 239 10.23 -10.07 5.66
C GLN A 239 10.13 -10.92 4.39
N ALA A 240 9.81 -10.30 3.26
CA ALA A 240 9.77 -10.99 1.96
C ALA A 240 11.17 -11.35 1.43
N THR A 241 12.23 -10.74 1.98
CA THR A 241 13.60 -11.04 1.58
C THR A 241 14.10 -12.31 2.29
N SER A 242 14.22 -13.41 1.56
CA SER A 242 14.89 -14.61 2.07
C SER A 242 16.37 -14.33 2.35
N PRO A 243 16.94 -14.74 3.50
CA PRO A 243 18.37 -14.59 3.78
C PRO A 243 19.28 -15.26 2.75
N ARG A 244 18.76 -16.27 2.04
CA ARG A 244 19.51 -17.10 1.08
C ARG A 244 19.40 -16.62 -0.37
N GLU A 245 18.40 -15.83 -0.70
CA GLU A 245 18.14 -15.40 -2.08
C GLU A 245 17.75 -13.93 -2.08
N ARG A 246 18.74 -13.07 -2.37
CA ARG A 246 18.53 -11.63 -2.45
C ARG A 246 18.04 -11.27 -3.84
N ASN A 247 16.74 -11.13 -3.99
CA ASN A 247 16.17 -10.52 -5.19
C ASN A 247 16.67 -9.05 -5.27
N PRO A 248 17.42 -8.66 -6.31
CA PRO A 248 18.01 -7.32 -6.43
C PRO A 248 16.94 -6.21 -6.48
N ASP A 249 15.76 -6.50 -7.02
CA ASP A 249 14.67 -5.53 -7.12
C ASP A 249 14.02 -5.25 -5.77
N VAL A 250 13.81 -6.31 -4.97
CA VAL A 250 13.32 -6.15 -3.58
C VAL A 250 14.32 -5.34 -2.76
N GLN A 251 15.63 -5.57 -2.96
CA GLN A 251 16.66 -4.75 -2.31
C GLN A 251 16.64 -3.30 -2.77
N ALA A 252 16.46 -3.03 -4.07
CA ALA A 252 16.31 -1.67 -4.59
C ALA A 252 15.06 -0.98 -4.00
N GLN A 253 13.95 -1.71 -3.85
CA GLN A 253 12.73 -1.21 -3.20
C GLN A 253 12.95 -0.92 -1.72
N ILE A 254 13.61 -1.79 -0.97
CA ILE A 254 13.99 -1.56 0.44
C ILE A 254 14.82 -0.28 0.58
N VAL A 255 15.84 -0.11 -0.28
CA VAL A 255 16.69 1.09 -0.28
C VAL A 255 15.88 2.35 -0.61
N HIS A 256 14.96 2.26 -1.59
CA HIS A 256 14.07 3.35 -1.94
C HIS A 256 13.17 3.75 -0.76
N GLN A 257 12.50 2.76 -0.13
CA GLN A 257 11.60 3.00 1.00
C GLN A 257 12.34 3.59 2.21
N LYS A 258 13.56 3.12 2.52
CA LYS A 258 14.41 3.73 3.54
C LYS A 258 14.68 5.21 3.27
N ARG A 259 14.96 5.60 2.02
CA ARG A 259 15.15 7.01 1.64
C ARG A 259 13.87 7.84 1.77
N VAL A 260 12.71 7.26 1.44
CA VAL A 260 11.40 7.93 1.59
C VAL A 260 11.12 8.21 3.07
N ILE A 261 11.31 7.21 3.94
CA ILE A 261 11.11 7.36 5.39
C ILE A 261 12.02 8.46 5.94
N VAL A 262 13.33 8.45 5.62
CA VAL A 262 14.27 9.49 6.08
C VAL A 262 13.80 10.89 5.67
N LYS A 263 13.34 11.07 4.42
CA LYS A 263 12.80 12.37 3.98
C LYS A 263 11.54 12.80 4.72
N LEU A 264 10.64 11.86 5.03
CA LEU A 264 9.43 12.15 5.80
C LEU A 264 9.76 12.52 7.24
N GLU A 265 10.68 11.78 7.87
CA GLU A 265 11.18 12.08 9.20
C GLU A 265 11.87 13.45 9.26
N ASP A 266 12.71 13.78 8.27
CA ASP A 266 13.37 15.09 8.16
C ASP A 266 12.33 16.23 8.07
N ARG A 267 11.27 16.03 7.28
CA ARG A 267 10.15 16.99 7.18
C ARG A 267 9.40 17.13 8.49
N ALA A 268 9.19 16.04 9.22
CA ALA A 268 8.54 16.07 10.53
C ALA A 268 9.41 16.82 11.56
N ARG A 269 10.72 16.54 11.59
CA ARG A 269 11.69 17.21 12.49
C ARG A 269 11.99 18.66 12.12
N ALA A 270 11.74 19.06 10.88
CA ALA A 270 11.89 20.46 10.48
C ALA A 270 10.81 21.38 11.09
N ARG A 271 9.76 20.83 11.70
CA ARG A 271 8.66 21.62 12.30
C ARG A 271 9.05 22.15 13.68
N PRO A 272 8.75 23.43 14.00
CA PRO A 272 9.15 24.03 15.28
C PRO A 272 8.61 23.32 16.52
N ASP A 273 7.36 22.86 16.47
CA ASP A 273 6.70 22.11 17.54
C ASP A 273 7.36 20.74 17.74
N THR A 274 7.68 20.02 16.67
CA THR A 274 8.45 18.77 16.73
C THR A 274 9.84 19.01 17.30
N GLN A 275 10.54 20.08 16.91
CA GLN A 275 11.86 20.43 17.45
C GLN A 275 11.82 20.64 18.97
N GLN A 276 10.80 21.34 19.47
CA GLN A 276 10.60 21.52 20.91
C GLN A 276 10.36 20.18 21.61
N ARG A 277 9.50 19.32 21.05
CA ARG A 277 9.24 17.99 21.60
C ARG A 277 10.48 17.10 21.62
N VAL A 278 11.32 17.17 20.58
CA VAL A 278 12.61 16.47 20.50
C VAL A 278 13.55 16.93 21.62
N LEU A 279 13.70 18.24 21.81
CA LEU A 279 14.56 18.80 22.86
C LEU A 279 14.05 18.46 24.27
N GLN A 280 12.73 18.43 24.47
CA GLN A 280 12.10 17.98 25.71
C GLN A 280 12.35 16.49 25.99
N ALA A 281 12.24 15.64 24.97
CA ALA A 281 12.52 14.20 25.10
C ALA A 281 14.00 13.96 25.48
N LEU A 282 14.94 14.64 24.81
CA LEU A 282 16.36 14.59 25.19
C LEU A 282 16.61 15.12 26.60
N GLY A 283 15.97 16.21 26.99
CA GLY A 283 16.09 16.76 28.33
C GLY A 283 15.59 15.79 29.41
N SER A 284 14.53 15.05 29.12
CA SER A 284 13.99 14.01 30.02
C SER A 284 14.98 12.86 30.17
N VAL A 285 15.53 12.35 29.08
CA VAL A 285 16.61 11.32 29.09
C VAL A 285 17.81 11.80 29.89
N LEU A 286 18.29 13.03 29.64
CA LEU A 286 19.44 13.60 30.34
C LEU A 286 19.20 13.69 31.85
N ASN A 287 18.01 14.15 32.27
CA ASN A 287 17.66 14.27 33.68
C ASN A 287 17.54 12.90 34.35
N SER A 288 16.91 11.93 33.69
CA SER A 288 16.79 10.56 34.19
C SER A 288 18.18 9.95 34.43
N VAL A 289 19.06 10.00 33.43
CA VAL A 289 20.43 9.48 33.56
C VAL A 289 21.24 10.25 34.60
N ALA A 290 21.11 11.58 34.68
CA ALA A 290 21.82 12.38 35.68
C ALA A 290 21.39 12.08 37.12
N ASN A 291 20.10 11.79 37.33
CA ASN A 291 19.59 11.40 38.65
C ASN A 291 20.04 9.97 39.01
N GLY A 292 20.10 9.06 38.03
CA GLY A 292 20.64 7.71 38.19
C GLY A 292 22.17 7.65 38.32
N ALA A 293 22.89 8.71 37.93
CA ALA A 293 24.36 8.75 37.88
C ALA A 293 25.07 8.64 39.24
N THR A 294 24.32 8.62 40.34
CA THR A 294 24.85 8.28 41.68
C THR A 294 25.44 6.85 41.76
N ILE A 295 25.20 6.02 40.74
CA ILE A 295 25.52 4.58 40.72
C ILE A 295 26.94 4.27 40.17
N GLY A 296 27.66 5.19 39.52
CA GLY A 296 29.04 4.91 39.09
C GLY A 296 29.75 5.99 38.27
N LYS A 297 31.09 5.93 38.22
CA LYS A 297 31.96 6.92 37.53
C LYS A 297 31.63 7.09 36.03
N GLY A 298 31.23 6.02 35.34
CA GLY A 298 30.90 6.08 33.90
C GLY A 298 29.63 6.86 33.58
N ALA A 299 28.72 7.06 34.55
CA ALA A 299 27.48 7.78 34.31
C ALA A 299 27.72 9.30 34.09
N ILE A 300 28.77 9.87 34.68
CA ILE A 300 29.13 11.28 34.50
C ILE A 300 29.51 11.56 33.04
N GLU A 301 30.34 10.69 32.45
CA GLU A 301 30.79 10.79 31.05
C GLU A 301 29.61 10.64 30.08
N VAL A 302 28.66 9.75 30.40
CA VAL A 302 27.42 9.57 29.63
C VAL A 302 26.54 10.82 29.70
N VAL A 303 26.38 11.43 30.87
CA VAL A 303 25.62 12.68 31.05
C VAL A 303 26.25 13.82 30.25
N GLU A 304 27.57 13.97 30.30
CA GLU A 304 28.29 14.96 29.51
C GLU A 304 28.12 14.73 28.00
N TYR A 305 28.20 13.48 27.56
CA TYR A 305 27.97 13.12 26.17
C TYR A 305 26.55 13.48 25.70
N ILE A 306 25.51 13.08 26.45
CA ILE A 306 24.11 13.39 26.11
C ILE A 306 23.88 14.91 26.10
N ARG A 307 24.48 15.64 27.04
CA ARG A 307 24.43 17.12 27.06
C ARG A 307 25.05 17.71 25.80
N GLN A 308 26.21 17.21 25.36
CA GLN A 308 26.84 17.64 24.11
C GLN A 308 25.95 17.37 22.89
N GLN A 309 25.25 16.23 22.84
CA GLN A 309 24.29 15.95 21.76
C GLN A 309 23.10 16.91 21.80
N GLN A 310 22.57 17.22 23.00
CA GLN A 310 21.49 18.19 23.17
C GLN A 310 21.89 19.58 22.69
N ASP A 311 23.09 20.05 23.04
CA ASP A 311 23.58 21.36 22.62
C ASP A 311 23.83 21.42 21.11
N THR A 312 24.32 20.33 20.53
CA THR A 312 24.45 20.18 19.06
C THR A 312 23.09 20.30 18.38
N LEU A 313 22.05 19.65 18.91
CA LEU A 313 20.69 19.71 18.35
C LEU A 313 20.08 21.12 18.47
N LYS A 314 20.26 21.79 19.61
CA LYS A 314 19.83 23.20 19.77
C LYS A 314 20.48 24.09 18.70
N GLN A 315 21.81 23.99 18.56
CA GLN A 315 22.55 24.76 17.57
C GLN A 315 22.11 24.47 16.13
N GLU A 316 21.78 23.23 15.78
CA GLU A 316 21.27 22.89 14.45
C GLU A 316 19.84 23.40 14.24
N PHE A 317 18.96 23.30 15.23
CA PHE A 317 17.57 23.78 15.13
C PHE A 317 17.45 25.30 15.11
N ASP A 318 18.41 26.03 15.66
CA ASP A 318 18.48 27.49 15.55
C ASP A 318 18.85 27.97 14.13
N LYS A 319 19.29 27.07 13.24
CA LYS A 319 19.63 27.43 11.85
C LYS A 319 18.37 27.52 10.98
N PRO A 320 18.34 28.41 9.98
CA PRO A 320 17.24 28.49 9.01
C PRO A 320 16.99 27.18 8.24
N LYS A 321 18.04 26.39 8.04
CA LYS A 321 17.99 25.06 7.43
C LYS A 321 18.89 24.12 8.25
N PRO A 322 18.33 23.45 9.27
CA PRO A 322 19.09 22.51 10.10
C PRO A 322 19.74 21.41 9.26
N ASN A 323 20.97 21.01 9.61
CA ASN A 323 21.60 19.87 8.94
C ASN A 323 20.98 18.56 9.44
N GLN A 324 20.07 18.01 8.64
CA GLN A 324 19.31 16.80 9.00
C GLN A 324 20.19 15.57 9.25
N ILE A 325 21.38 15.50 8.64
CA ILE A 325 22.34 14.42 8.91
C ILE A 325 22.88 14.54 10.32
N VAL A 326 23.25 15.74 10.76
CA VAL A 326 23.73 16.00 12.13
C VAL A 326 22.62 15.76 13.15
N VAL A 327 21.41 16.24 12.86
CA VAL A 327 20.23 16.01 13.71
C VAL A 327 19.96 14.51 13.89
N SER A 328 19.90 13.75 12.79
CA SER A 328 19.66 12.31 12.83
C SER A 328 20.77 11.56 13.55
N ALA A 329 22.03 11.95 13.35
CA ALA A 329 23.18 11.34 14.01
C ALA A 329 23.17 11.58 15.52
N ALA A 330 22.92 12.82 15.97
CA ALA A 330 22.85 13.17 17.39
C ALA A 330 21.71 12.45 18.11
N LEU A 331 20.53 12.38 17.46
CA LEU A 331 19.38 11.63 17.98
C LEU A 331 19.67 10.13 18.06
N GLY A 332 20.21 9.56 16.97
CA GLY A 332 20.53 8.13 16.91
C GLY A 332 21.56 7.72 17.95
N ALA A 333 22.59 8.54 18.15
CA ALA A 333 23.61 8.29 19.16
C ALA A 333 23.05 8.40 20.59
N THR A 334 22.22 9.42 20.86
CA THR A 334 21.56 9.56 22.16
C THR A 334 20.64 8.37 22.44
N LEU A 335 19.86 7.91 21.45
CA LEU A 335 18.98 6.75 21.60
C LEU A 335 19.77 5.46 21.88
N ALA A 336 20.87 5.22 21.16
CA ALA A 336 21.71 4.05 21.38
C ALA A 336 22.31 4.02 22.80
N VAL A 337 22.74 5.18 23.31
CA VAL A 337 23.25 5.30 24.68
C VAL A 337 22.13 5.11 25.70
N ALA A 338 20.98 5.74 25.50
CA ALA A 338 19.82 5.65 26.38
C ALA A 338 19.31 4.20 26.51
N ASP A 339 19.19 3.50 25.39
CA ASP A 339 18.79 2.09 25.36
C ASP A 339 19.81 1.17 26.03
N ARG A 340 21.11 1.41 25.81
CA ARG A 340 22.16 0.69 26.51
C ARG A 340 22.10 0.91 28.02
N MET A 341 21.86 2.14 28.47
CA MET A 341 21.68 2.44 29.89
C MET A 341 20.46 1.70 30.47
N LEU A 342 19.35 1.66 29.72
CA LEU A 342 18.16 0.91 30.12
C LEU A 342 18.45 -0.59 30.23
N THR A 343 19.20 -1.15 29.29
CA THR A 343 19.54 -2.57 29.25
C THR A 343 20.52 -2.96 30.36
N GLU A 344 21.56 -2.16 30.60
CA GLU A 344 22.62 -2.49 31.57
C GLU A 344 22.24 -2.15 33.02
N PHE A 345 21.50 -1.05 33.24
CA PHE A 345 21.21 -0.52 34.58
C PHE A 345 19.73 -0.54 34.95
N GLY A 346 18.85 -0.90 34.01
CA GLY A 346 17.42 -1.04 34.26
C GLY A 346 16.66 0.28 34.36
N PRO A 347 15.35 0.19 34.67
CA PRO A 347 14.43 1.34 34.67
C PRO A 347 14.66 2.33 35.82
N GLU A 348 15.49 1.97 36.80
CA GLU A 348 15.85 2.84 37.93
C GLU A 348 16.78 3.99 37.50
N VAL A 349 17.58 3.79 36.43
CA VAL A 349 18.50 4.79 35.90
C VAL A 349 17.89 5.59 34.77
N ILE A 350 17.08 4.95 33.92
CA ILE A 350 16.43 5.63 32.80
C ILE A 350 15.03 5.07 32.59
N SER A 351 14.06 5.96 32.44
CA SER A 351 12.68 5.54 32.21
C SER A 351 12.53 4.90 30.82
N PRO A 352 11.91 3.71 30.71
CA PRO A 352 11.53 3.13 29.42
C PRO A 352 10.64 4.07 28.58
N ASP A 353 9.88 4.95 29.22
CA ASP A 353 9.05 5.94 28.52
C ASP A 353 9.88 7.04 27.86
N ASP A 354 10.98 7.45 28.48
CA ASP A 354 11.88 8.45 27.91
C ASP A 354 12.58 7.90 26.66
N VAL A 355 13.03 6.64 26.71
CA VAL A 355 13.62 5.94 25.56
C VAL A 355 12.59 5.81 24.43
N ARG A 356 11.36 5.39 24.75
CA ARG A 356 10.26 5.27 23.76
C ARG A 356 9.89 6.61 23.13
N ARG A 357 9.82 7.69 23.92
CA ARG A 357 9.56 9.04 23.40
C ARG A 357 10.67 9.51 22.46
N LEU A 358 11.93 9.26 22.81
CA LEU A 358 13.05 9.61 21.93
C LEU A 358 13.02 8.79 20.63
N ALA A 359 12.74 7.49 20.73
CA ALA A 359 12.64 6.57 19.59
C ALA A 359 11.56 6.99 18.57
N ALA A 360 10.47 7.60 19.03
CA ALA A 360 9.39 8.08 18.16
C ALA A 360 9.84 9.15 17.15
N PHE A 361 10.94 9.87 17.41
CA PHE A 361 11.45 10.91 16.50
C PHE A 361 12.48 10.41 15.48
N ILE A 362 12.97 9.17 15.65
CA ILE A 362 13.87 8.47 14.73
C ILE A 362 13.45 7.01 14.53
N PRO A 363 12.22 6.77 14.03
CA PRO A 363 11.69 5.40 13.88
C PRO A 363 12.59 4.48 13.04
N SER A 364 13.29 5.03 12.03
CA SER A 364 14.28 4.31 11.22
C SER A 364 15.48 3.75 12.01
N ALA A 365 15.89 4.42 13.10
CA ALA A 365 16.96 3.96 13.98
C ALA A 365 16.44 3.06 15.11
N ALA A 366 15.25 3.35 15.63
CA ALA A 366 14.63 2.64 16.75
C ALA A 366 14.47 1.13 16.50
N GLY A 367 14.15 0.72 15.27
CA GLY A 367 14.00 -0.70 14.91
C GLY A 367 15.24 -1.57 15.09
N LYS A 368 16.43 -0.97 15.33
CA LYS A 368 17.68 -1.68 15.63
C LYS A 368 18.01 -1.75 17.11
N VAL A 369 17.34 -0.95 17.92
CA VAL A 369 17.74 -0.64 19.29
C VAL A 369 16.72 -1.21 20.29
N VAL A 370 15.41 -1.10 19.99
CA VAL A 370 14.33 -1.46 20.93
C VAL A 370 13.83 -2.91 20.72
N LEU A 371 14.74 -3.88 20.59
CA LEU A 371 14.40 -5.31 20.46
C LEU A 371 14.87 -6.16 21.63
#